data_AF-A0A514LHG6-F1
#
_entry.id   AF-A0A514LHG6-F1
#
_cell.length_a   1.000
_cell.length_b   1.000
_cell.length_c   1.000
_cell.angle_alpha   90.00
_cell.angle_beta   90.00
_cell.angle_gamma   90.00
#
_symmetry.space_group_name_H-M   'P 1'
#
loop_
_entity.id
_entity.type
_entity.pdbx_description
1 polymer ?
#
loop_
_entity_poly.entity_id
_entity_poly.type
_entity_poly.pdbx_seq_one_letter_code
_entity_poly.pdbx_strand_id
1 'polypeptide(L)'
;MAIIPQMNLFSWTDIEDLGDLERLRLVLDYLPDETLMETLEEKRFKGRDDYPVRAVWNTILAGVVFEHGSMESLRRELSRNGQLRNLCGLKDGKVPPASTYSRFMKKLLKHEEAIEHIFDTLVEQLYELVPDFGRSLAIDGKGVSSFANRYAKNDEPDGRRDTDADFGKKAYKGRKEDGAIWNKVVKWFGYNIHLIVDAVYELPVAYSVTKASEPDINAGHDLVDELEKERPWILEQADTLAGDRGYDDTKLMERLFDDHTIKPVIDIRNMWKDGEETRQLMDKENVTHDFKGTVYCYCPTTGIRREMTNGGFEKDRETLKKRCPAKQYGITCEGAADCPVAKGLRIPLDEDRRVFTPIDRTSYAWVDAYAKRTSVERVNSRLDVSFGFEQHTTRGLKKMGNKTGLALGIMLAIALGRVKEGQPEKMRSLVS
;
A
#
# COMPACT_ATOMS: atom_id res chain seq x y z
N MET A 1 42.06 -35.36 -34.19
CA MET A 1 41.29 -34.27 -34.83
C MET A 1 39.83 -34.53 -34.58
N ALA A 2 39.20 -33.78 -33.67
CA ALA A 2 37.75 -33.78 -33.57
C ALA A 2 37.25 -32.63 -34.44
N ILE A 3 36.75 -32.97 -35.62
CA ILE A 3 36.01 -32.08 -36.49
C ILE A 3 34.67 -31.84 -35.77
N ILE A 4 34.42 -30.61 -35.32
CA ILE A 4 33.06 -30.19 -34.93
C ILE A 4 32.46 -29.54 -36.18
N PRO A 5 31.49 -30.18 -36.86
CA PRO A 5 30.76 -29.56 -37.95
C PRO A 5 29.85 -28.48 -37.36
N GLN A 6 29.97 -27.27 -37.90
CA GLN A 6 29.00 -26.21 -37.65
C GLN A 6 27.69 -26.56 -38.36
N MET A 7 26.55 -26.38 -37.69
CA MET A 7 25.28 -26.05 -38.35
C MET A 7 24.24 -25.69 -37.28
N ASN A 8 23.89 -24.41 -37.20
CA ASN A 8 22.70 -23.95 -36.48
C ASN A 8 21.52 -24.81 -36.92
N LEU A 9 20.88 -25.50 -35.97
CA LEU A 9 19.62 -26.20 -36.20
C LEU A 9 18.75 -26.29 -34.94
N PHE A 10 18.82 -25.26 -34.08
CA PHE A 10 17.83 -24.98 -33.06
C PHE A 10 17.63 -23.47 -32.98
N SER A 11 16.38 -23.03 -33.13
CA SER A 11 15.95 -21.68 -32.83
C SER A 11 16.14 -21.43 -31.34
N TRP A 12 16.79 -20.32 -30.97
CA TRP A 12 16.96 -19.88 -29.58
C TRP A 12 15.62 -19.52 -28.89
N THR A 13 14.48 -19.81 -29.52
CA THR A 13 13.13 -19.58 -28.99
C THR A 13 12.61 -20.73 -28.15
N ASP A 14 13.29 -21.87 -28.10
CA ASP A 14 12.72 -23.06 -27.49
C ASP A 14 13.63 -23.61 -26.40
N ILE A 15 13.13 -23.45 -25.16
CA ILE A 15 13.49 -24.20 -23.94
C ILE A 15 14.64 -23.59 -23.12
N GLU A 16 14.29 -22.56 -22.34
CA GLU A 16 14.80 -22.34 -20.98
C GLU A 16 13.73 -21.51 -20.24
N ASP A 17 13.50 -21.78 -18.95
CA ASP A 17 12.65 -20.94 -18.08
C ASP A 17 13.20 -19.50 -18.11
N LEU A 18 12.68 -18.68 -19.04
CA LEU A 18 13.09 -17.28 -19.25
C LEU A 18 12.65 -16.37 -18.10
N GLY A 19 12.30 -16.93 -16.93
CA GLY A 19 11.60 -16.30 -15.81
C GLY A 19 11.73 -14.78 -15.72
N ASP A 20 12.94 -14.29 -15.49
CA ASP A 20 13.21 -12.86 -15.30
C ASP A 20 13.25 -12.05 -16.60
N LEU A 21 13.65 -12.68 -17.72
CA LEU A 21 13.58 -12.08 -19.06
C LEU A 21 12.13 -11.95 -19.53
N GLU A 22 11.24 -12.88 -19.18
CA GLU A 22 9.80 -12.77 -19.43
C GLU A 22 9.21 -11.63 -18.60
N ARG A 23 9.54 -11.55 -17.29
CA ARG A 23 9.14 -10.41 -16.45
C ARG A 23 9.60 -9.08 -17.03
N LEU A 24 10.86 -9.00 -17.46
CA LEU A 24 11.39 -7.80 -18.10
C LEU A 24 10.65 -7.48 -19.39
N ARG A 25 10.38 -8.48 -20.24
CA ARG A 25 9.58 -8.29 -21.46
C ARG A 25 8.21 -7.68 -21.14
N LEU A 26 7.50 -8.19 -20.14
CA LEU A 26 6.21 -7.60 -19.71
C LEU A 26 6.37 -6.13 -19.32
N VAL A 27 7.42 -5.79 -18.58
CA VAL A 27 7.68 -4.38 -18.24
C VAL A 27 7.94 -3.56 -19.50
N LEU A 28 8.80 -4.01 -20.40
CA LEU A 28 9.15 -3.27 -21.61
C LEU A 28 7.96 -3.10 -22.57
N ASP A 29 7.05 -4.07 -22.62
CA ASP A 29 5.89 -4.06 -23.53
C ASP A 29 4.72 -3.22 -22.98
N TYR A 30 4.56 -3.16 -21.64
CA TYR A 30 3.37 -2.60 -21.00
C TYR A 30 3.62 -1.37 -20.11
N LEU A 31 4.86 -0.95 -19.88
CA LEU A 31 5.16 0.28 -19.15
C LEU A 31 4.89 1.51 -20.05
N PRO A 32 4.00 2.45 -19.66
CA PRO A 32 3.63 3.61 -20.49
C PRO A 32 4.68 4.73 -20.40
N ASP A 33 5.94 4.44 -20.73
CA ASP A 33 7.08 5.34 -20.56
C ASP A 33 7.40 6.24 -21.78
N GLU A 34 6.61 6.15 -22.84
CA GLU A 34 6.86 6.81 -24.13
C GLU A 34 7.08 8.32 -24.00
N THR A 35 6.18 9.01 -23.29
CA THR A 35 6.26 10.46 -23.05
C THR A 35 7.56 10.85 -22.35
N LEU A 36 8.02 10.04 -21.38
CA LEU A 36 9.29 10.25 -20.68
C LEU A 36 10.46 10.04 -21.63
N MET A 37 10.42 8.99 -22.46
CA MET A 37 11.47 8.67 -23.42
C MET A 37 11.64 9.78 -24.46
N GLU A 38 10.54 10.23 -25.08
CA GLU A 38 10.54 11.34 -26.04
C GLU A 38 11.14 12.60 -25.41
N THR A 39 10.69 12.97 -24.21
CA THR A 39 11.21 14.13 -23.48
C THR A 39 12.73 14.05 -23.24
N LEU A 40 13.24 12.88 -22.89
CA LEU A 40 14.67 12.67 -22.64
C LEU A 40 15.49 12.65 -23.94
N GLU A 41 14.93 12.13 -25.03
CA GLU A 41 15.52 12.09 -26.37
C GLU A 41 15.59 13.49 -27.00
N GLU A 42 14.53 14.28 -26.91
CA GLU A 42 14.50 15.69 -27.33
C GLU A 42 15.58 16.51 -26.61
N LYS A 43 15.70 16.37 -25.29
CA LYS A 43 16.73 17.04 -24.49
C LYS A 43 18.14 16.58 -24.85
N ARG A 44 18.32 15.36 -25.34
CA ARG A 44 19.61 14.90 -25.86
C ARG A 44 19.95 15.58 -27.18
N PHE A 45 18.94 15.82 -28.02
CA PHE A 45 19.08 16.36 -29.37
C PHE A 45 20.15 15.59 -30.17
N LYS A 46 21.06 16.30 -30.87
CA LYS A 46 22.17 15.77 -31.66
C LYS A 46 23.43 15.43 -30.83
N GLY A 47 23.28 15.23 -29.52
CA GLY A 47 24.38 14.77 -28.66
C GLY A 47 24.90 13.38 -29.04
N ARG A 48 26.03 12.99 -28.44
CA ARG A 48 26.65 11.66 -28.64
C ARG A 48 25.66 10.54 -28.27
N ASP A 49 25.54 9.55 -29.15
CA ASP A 49 24.58 8.44 -29.07
C ASP A 49 25.27 7.07 -28.99
N ASP A 50 26.35 6.97 -28.21
CA ASP A 50 26.99 5.66 -27.99
C ASP A 50 26.05 4.69 -27.24
N TYR A 51 25.14 5.25 -26.44
CA TYR A 51 24.16 4.53 -25.64
C TYR A 51 22.80 5.23 -25.77
N PRO A 52 21.87 4.67 -26.57
CA PRO A 52 20.54 5.24 -26.77
C PRO A 52 19.78 5.43 -25.45
N VAL A 53 18.93 6.46 -25.37
CA VAL A 53 18.19 6.81 -24.16
C VAL A 53 17.34 5.63 -23.68
N ARG A 54 16.51 5.09 -24.58
CA ARG A 54 15.69 3.89 -24.32
C ARG A 54 16.52 2.69 -23.91
N ALA A 55 17.67 2.47 -24.56
CA ALA A 55 18.52 1.33 -24.20
C ALA A 55 19.08 1.43 -22.78
N VAL A 56 19.46 2.64 -22.34
CA VAL A 56 19.90 2.88 -20.96
C VAL A 56 18.73 2.82 -19.98
N TRP A 57 17.54 3.26 -20.38
CA TRP A 57 16.33 3.14 -19.58
C TRP A 57 15.93 1.69 -19.34
N ASN A 58 15.88 0.88 -20.40
CA ASN A 58 15.55 -0.54 -20.34
C ASN A 58 16.52 -1.31 -19.45
N THR A 59 17.82 -0.94 -19.43
CA THR A 59 18.75 -1.57 -18.49
C THR A 59 18.52 -1.15 -17.03
N ILE A 60 18.02 0.06 -16.76
CA ILE A 60 17.62 0.48 -15.42
C ILE A 60 16.41 -0.34 -14.96
N LEU A 61 15.40 -0.50 -15.82
CA LEU A 61 14.24 -1.35 -15.57
C LEU A 61 14.67 -2.80 -15.30
N ALA A 62 15.56 -3.34 -16.12
CA ALA A 62 16.18 -4.64 -15.89
C ALA A 62 16.88 -4.72 -14.53
N GLY A 63 17.60 -3.67 -14.14
CA GLY A 63 18.22 -3.56 -12.83
C GLY A 63 17.25 -3.80 -11.68
N VAL A 64 16.02 -3.29 -11.81
CA VAL A 64 14.97 -3.45 -10.80
C VAL A 64 14.34 -4.86 -10.89
N VAL A 65 13.99 -5.33 -12.09
CA VAL A 65 13.37 -6.65 -12.29
C VAL A 65 14.28 -7.80 -11.82
N PHE A 66 15.58 -7.70 -12.11
CA PHE A 66 16.61 -8.68 -11.72
C PHE A 66 17.18 -8.42 -10.32
N GLU A 67 16.57 -7.51 -9.55
CA GLU A 67 16.89 -7.26 -8.13
C GLU A 67 18.36 -6.87 -7.88
N HIS A 68 18.98 -6.14 -8.82
CA HIS A 68 20.37 -5.71 -8.68
C HIS A 68 20.50 -4.58 -7.66
N GLY A 69 21.03 -4.90 -6.47
CA GLY A 69 21.26 -3.93 -5.38
C GLY A 69 22.29 -2.83 -5.67
N SER A 70 22.99 -2.85 -6.82
CA SER A 70 23.86 -1.75 -7.24
C SER A 70 24.05 -1.68 -8.74
N MET A 71 24.41 -0.49 -9.22
CA MET A 71 24.72 -0.25 -10.63
C MET A 71 25.87 -1.13 -11.15
N GLU A 72 26.88 -1.41 -10.31
CA GLU A 72 27.98 -2.29 -10.70
C GLU A 72 27.55 -3.76 -10.79
N SER A 73 26.59 -4.19 -9.96
CA SER A 73 25.98 -5.52 -10.07
C SER A 73 25.29 -5.69 -11.42
N LEU A 74 24.42 -4.74 -11.78
CA LEU A 74 23.75 -4.71 -13.09
C LEU A 74 24.76 -4.65 -14.25
N ARG A 75 25.83 -3.84 -14.16
CA ARG A 75 26.85 -3.78 -15.22
C ARG A 75 27.59 -5.10 -15.41
N ARG A 76 27.83 -5.87 -14.33
CA ARG A 76 28.43 -7.21 -14.41
C ARG A 76 27.47 -8.18 -15.09
N GLU A 77 26.19 -8.14 -14.72
CA GLU A 77 25.15 -8.94 -15.39
C GLU A 77 25.07 -8.64 -16.88
N LEU A 78 24.93 -7.36 -17.24
CA LEU A 78 24.94 -6.90 -18.61
C LEU A 78 26.23 -7.26 -19.34
N SER A 79 27.36 -7.47 -18.68
CA SER A 79 28.60 -7.91 -19.34
C SER A 79 28.58 -9.40 -19.67
N ARG A 80 27.98 -10.24 -18.82
CA ARG A 80 27.91 -11.69 -19.03
C ARG A 80 26.70 -12.14 -19.85
N ASN A 81 25.59 -11.41 -19.80
CA ASN A 81 24.32 -11.82 -20.36
C ASN A 81 24.03 -11.13 -21.71
N GLY A 82 24.26 -11.85 -22.81
CA GLY A 82 24.01 -11.35 -24.17
C GLY A 82 22.53 -11.18 -24.50
N GLN A 83 21.67 -12.06 -23.99
CA GLN A 83 20.21 -11.98 -24.20
C GLN A 83 19.64 -10.73 -23.52
N LEU A 84 20.03 -10.46 -22.28
CA LEU A 84 19.61 -9.26 -21.57
C LEU A 84 20.01 -7.99 -22.30
N ARG A 85 21.26 -7.91 -22.79
CA ARG A 85 21.71 -6.77 -23.60
C ARG A 85 20.87 -6.57 -24.85
N ASN A 86 20.53 -7.66 -25.54
CA ASN A 86 19.71 -7.62 -26.75
C ASN A 86 18.29 -7.14 -26.42
N LEU A 87 17.67 -7.70 -25.38
CA LEU A 87 16.34 -7.30 -24.92
C LEU A 87 16.29 -5.82 -24.50
N CYS A 88 17.37 -5.30 -23.91
CA CYS A 88 17.48 -3.88 -23.58
C CYS A 88 17.81 -2.99 -24.79
N GLY A 89 18.07 -3.54 -25.98
CA GLY A 89 18.41 -2.74 -27.17
C GLY A 89 19.82 -2.14 -27.16
N LEU A 90 20.77 -2.72 -26.42
CA LEU A 90 22.16 -2.26 -26.41
C LEU A 90 22.89 -2.62 -27.72
N LYS A 91 23.16 -1.61 -28.55
CA LYS A 91 23.90 -1.75 -29.80
C LYS A 91 25.33 -2.26 -29.57
N ASP A 92 25.83 -3.07 -30.50
CA ASP A 92 27.16 -3.69 -30.49
C ASP A 92 27.49 -4.51 -29.22
N GLY A 93 26.50 -4.83 -28.38
CA GLY A 93 26.72 -5.51 -27.10
C GLY A 93 27.53 -4.70 -26.08
N LYS A 94 27.67 -3.37 -26.25
CA LYS A 94 28.44 -2.52 -25.34
C LYS A 94 27.64 -2.23 -24.06
N VAL A 95 28.27 -2.41 -22.91
CA VAL A 95 27.68 -2.10 -21.61
C VAL A 95 27.94 -0.63 -21.26
N PRO A 96 26.90 0.17 -20.92
CA PRO A 96 27.12 1.55 -20.53
C PRO A 96 28.04 1.67 -19.30
N PRO A 97 28.96 2.65 -19.27
CA PRO A 97 29.79 2.90 -18.10
C PRO A 97 28.97 3.51 -16.95
N ALA A 98 29.45 3.39 -15.71
CA ALA A 98 28.78 3.92 -14.52
C ALA A 98 28.46 5.43 -14.59
N SER A 99 29.30 6.19 -15.30
CA SER A 99 29.11 7.62 -15.52
C SER A 99 27.86 7.92 -16.36
N THR A 100 27.50 7.04 -17.30
CA THR A 100 26.27 7.16 -18.11
C THR A 100 25.05 7.04 -17.21
N TYR A 101 24.98 6.00 -16.38
CA TYR A 101 23.90 5.81 -15.41
C TYR A 101 23.79 6.95 -14.41
N SER A 102 24.92 7.41 -13.86
CA SER A 102 24.94 8.55 -12.95
C SER A 102 24.36 9.82 -13.58
N ARG A 103 24.63 10.06 -14.87
CA ARG A 103 24.07 11.19 -15.62
C ARG A 103 22.59 10.98 -15.95
N PHE A 104 22.21 9.75 -16.32
CA PHE A 104 20.83 9.40 -16.63
C PHE A 104 19.93 9.59 -15.40
N MET A 105 20.31 9.06 -14.24
CA MET A 105 19.56 9.22 -13.00
C MET A 105 19.40 10.69 -12.59
N LYS A 106 20.44 11.53 -12.82
CA LYS A 106 20.32 12.98 -12.59
C LYS A 106 19.29 13.66 -13.51
N LYS A 107 19.09 13.15 -14.73
CA LYS A 107 18.03 13.63 -15.63
C LYS A 107 16.68 13.13 -15.15
N LEU A 108 16.56 11.85 -14.82
CA LEU A 108 15.34 11.24 -14.31
C LEU A 108 14.80 11.94 -13.06
N LEU A 109 15.68 12.35 -12.15
CA LEU A 109 15.33 13.14 -10.96
C LEU A 109 14.76 14.54 -11.26
N LYS A 110 14.81 15.01 -12.51
CA LYS A 110 14.16 16.26 -12.94
C LYS A 110 12.77 16.02 -13.56
N HIS A 111 12.35 14.76 -13.66
CA HIS A 111 11.12 14.30 -14.32
C HIS A 111 10.34 13.37 -13.38
N GLU A 112 10.17 13.77 -12.13
CA GLU A 112 9.43 13.01 -11.11
C GLU A 112 7.96 12.85 -11.49
N GLU A 113 7.31 13.94 -11.92
CA GLU A 113 5.93 13.96 -12.42
C GLU A 113 5.71 12.95 -13.56
N ALA A 114 6.72 12.68 -14.39
CA ALA A 114 6.60 11.69 -15.46
C ALA A 114 6.60 10.24 -14.94
N ILE A 115 7.28 9.97 -13.82
CA ILE A 115 7.26 8.66 -13.15
C ILE A 115 5.93 8.45 -12.43
N GLU A 116 5.41 9.50 -11.81
CA GLU A 116 4.07 9.50 -11.21
C GLU A 116 3.01 9.27 -12.29
N HIS A 117 3.10 9.97 -13.43
CA HIS A 117 2.18 9.76 -14.54
C HIS A 117 2.22 8.33 -15.11
N ILE A 118 3.40 7.69 -15.17
CA ILE A 118 3.52 6.27 -15.54
C ILE A 118 2.74 5.39 -14.55
N PHE A 119 2.91 5.63 -13.26
CA PHE A 119 2.20 4.90 -12.21
C PHE A 119 0.69 5.09 -12.33
N ASP A 120 0.22 6.33 -12.46
CA ASP A 120 -1.21 6.66 -12.55
C ASP A 120 -1.86 6.03 -13.78
N THR A 121 -1.19 6.08 -14.93
CA THR A 121 -1.67 5.48 -16.19
C THR A 121 -1.79 3.95 -16.09
N LEU A 122 -0.93 3.30 -15.31
CA LEU A 122 -1.02 1.87 -15.06
C LEU A 122 -2.18 1.53 -14.12
N VAL A 123 -2.39 2.33 -13.07
CA VAL A 123 -3.54 2.19 -12.16
C VAL A 123 -4.84 2.33 -12.96
N GLU A 124 -4.98 3.37 -13.77
CA GLU A 124 -6.16 3.60 -14.64
C GLU A 124 -6.46 2.38 -15.52
N GLN A 125 -5.47 1.86 -16.24
CA GLN A 125 -5.65 0.69 -17.10
C GLN A 125 -6.04 -0.57 -16.31
N LEU A 126 -5.57 -0.73 -15.07
CA LEU A 126 -5.96 -1.85 -14.23
C LEU A 126 -7.41 -1.72 -13.76
N TYR A 127 -7.90 -0.52 -13.47
CA TYR A 127 -9.32 -0.30 -13.16
C TYR A 127 -10.24 -0.61 -14.36
N GLU A 128 -9.78 -0.35 -15.58
CA GLU A 128 -10.55 -0.70 -16.78
C GLU A 128 -10.62 -2.22 -17.02
N LEU A 129 -9.54 -2.95 -16.72
CA LEU A 129 -9.37 -4.35 -17.11
C LEU A 129 -9.64 -5.37 -16.01
N VAL A 130 -9.44 -5.00 -14.74
CA VAL A 130 -9.52 -5.91 -13.60
C VAL A 130 -10.85 -5.68 -12.86
N PRO A 131 -11.77 -6.66 -12.87
CA PRO A 131 -13.06 -6.52 -12.20
C PRO A 131 -12.91 -6.24 -10.71
N ASP A 132 -13.71 -5.32 -10.18
CA ASP A 132 -13.75 -4.96 -8.76
C ASP A 132 -12.42 -4.45 -8.17
N PHE A 133 -11.44 -4.10 -9.02
CA PHE A 133 -10.21 -3.44 -8.58
C PHE A 133 -10.54 -2.11 -7.90
N GLY A 134 -9.92 -1.84 -6.76
CA GLY A 134 -10.12 -0.63 -5.97
C GLY A 134 -11.31 -0.63 -5.02
N ARG A 135 -12.19 -1.65 -5.06
CA ARG A 135 -13.40 -1.67 -4.21
C ARG A 135 -13.09 -1.88 -2.74
N SER A 136 -12.09 -2.71 -2.44
CA SER A 136 -11.62 -2.94 -1.06
C SER A 136 -10.20 -2.37 -0.94
N LEU A 137 -10.05 -1.22 -0.30
CA LEU A 137 -8.75 -0.58 -0.12
C LEU A 137 -8.14 -0.92 1.24
N ALA A 138 -6.81 -0.92 1.31
CA ALA A 138 -6.06 -0.97 2.56
C ALA A 138 -4.96 0.09 2.58
N ILE A 139 -4.76 0.75 3.72
CA ILE A 139 -3.74 1.78 3.93
C ILE A 139 -2.74 1.37 5.02
N ASP A 140 -1.46 1.63 4.78
CA ASP A 140 -0.40 1.50 5.78
C ASP A 140 0.84 2.32 5.41
N GLY A 141 1.59 2.71 6.44
CA GLY A 141 2.84 3.45 6.35
C GLY A 141 4.03 2.57 6.73
N LYS A 142 5.03 2.51 5.86
CA LYS A 142 6.25 1.73 6.06
C LYS A 142 7.49 2.61 6.19
N GLY A 143 8.20 2.44 7.31
CA GLY A 143 9.51 3.04 7.50
C GLY A 143 10.57 2.39 6.59
N VAL A 144 11.31 3.23 5.86
CA VAL A 144 12.45 2.84 5.04
C VAL A 144 13.68 3.61 5.51
N SER A 145 14.79 2.89 5.72
CA SER A 145 16.00 3.52 6.21
C SER A 145 16.69 4.32 5.10
N SER A 146 17.33 5.43 5.43
CA SER A 146 18.27 6.07 4.50
C SER A 146 19.56 5.25 4.46
N PHE A 147 20.30 5.32 3.34
CA PHE A 147 21.68 4.84 3.32
C PHE A 147 22.66 5.75 4.12
N ALA A 148 22.18 6.87 4.65
CA ALA A 148 22.85 7.61 5.72
C ALA A 148 22.37 7.09 7.08
N ASN A 149 23.27 7.07 8.08
CA ASN A 149 22.95 6.55 9.42
C ASN A 149 22.66 7.67 10.44
N ARG A 150 22.74 8.94 10.04
CA ARG A 150 22.56 10.12 10.89
C ARG A 150 22.44 11.38 10.03
N TYR A 151 21.99 12.47 10.67
CA TYR A 151 22.01 13.81 10.10
C TYR A 151 23.38 14.18 9.52
N ALA A 152 23.35 14.86 8.37
CA ALA A 152 24.54 15.43 7.78
C ALA A 152 25.15 16.48 8.73
N LYS A 153 26.48 16.49 8.86
CA LYS A 153 27.19 17.51 9.66
C LYS A 153 27.15 18.90 9.05
N ASN A 154 26.87 18.97 7.75
CA ASN A 154 26.74 20.18 6.96
C ASN A 154 25.56 19.93 6.00
N ASP A 155 24.65 20.90 5.97
CA ASP A 155 23.36 20.94 5.29
C ASP A 155 23.44 21.34 3.82
N GLU A 156 24.61 21.77 3.33
CA GLU A 156 24.82 22.05 1.91
C GLU A 156 24.64 20.79 1.04
N PRO A 157 23.71 20.80 0.06
CA PRO A 157 23.48 19.65 -0.81
C PRO A 157 24.64 19.42 -1.78
N ASP A 158 25.36 18.30 -1.63
CA ASP A 158 26.42 17.85 -2.57
C ASP A 158 25.94 16.71 -3.50
N GLY A 159 24.67 16.33 -3.39
CA GLY A 159 24.03 15.22 -4.11
C GLY A 159 24.42 13.82 -3.62
N ARG A 160 25.34 13.71 -2.66
CA ARG A 160 25.78 12.44 -2.03
C ARG A 160 25.32 12.31 -0.58
N ARG A 161 25.08 13.42 0.11
CA ARG A 161 24.55 13.48 1.47
C ARG A 161 23.04 13.28 1.49
N ASP A 162 22.56 12.93 2.67
CA ASP A 162 21.15 12.94 2.99
C ASP A 162 20.86 14.12 3.93
N THR A 163 20.24 15.16 3.38
CA THR A 163 19.84 16.37 4.11
C THR A 163 18.37 16.33 4.53
N ASP A 164 17.60 15.37 4.02
CA ASP A 164 16.15 15.34 4.16
C ASP A 164 15.71 14.31 5.20
N ALA A 165 16.46 13.22 5.35
CA ALA A 165 16.15 12.13 6.27
C ALA A 165 16.20 12.58 7.74
N ASP A 166 15.28 12.04 8.51
CA ASP A 166 15.19 12.26 9.95
C ASP A 166 14.78 10.98 10.69
N PHE A 167 14.52 11.10 12.00
CA PHE A 167 14.16 9.96 12.83
C PHE A 167 12.65 9.76 12.94
N GLY A 168 12.20 8.58 12.53
CA GLY A 168 10.87 8.06 12.84
C GLY A 168 10.86 7.22 14.11
N LYS A 169 9.69 7.12 14.74
CA LYS A 169 9.48 6.28 15.93
C LYS A 169 8.08 5.68 15.91
N LYS A 170 7.99 4.35 15.88
CA LYS A 170 6.75 3.60 16.11
C LYS A 170 6.81 2.86 17.44
N ALA A 171 5.82 3.06 18.29
CA ALA A 171 5.70 2.39 19.58
C ALA A 171 4.55 1.40 19.54
N TYR A 172 4.87 0.12 19.56
CA TYR A 172 3.91 -0.97 19.64
C TYR A 172 3.67 -1.30 21.10
N LYS A 173 2.41 -1.26 21.53
CA LYS A 173 2.00 -1.67 22.87
C LYS A 173 0.96 -2.76 22.72
N GLY A 174 1.10 -3.84 23.48
CA GLY A 174 0.15 -4.93 23.49
C GLY A 174 0.05 -5.58 24.86
N ARG A 175 -0.92 -6.47 25.00
CA ARG A 175 -1.08 -7.32 26.17
C ARG A 175 -0.81 -8.76 25.75
N LYS A 176 0.08 -9.45 26.44
CA LYS A 176 0.34 -10.89 26.25
C LYS A 176 -0.84 -11.70 26.79
N GLU A 177 -0.90 -12.99 26.43
CA GLU A 177 -1.91 -13.93 26.93
C GLU A 177 -1.93 -14.06 28.46
N ASP A 178 -0.77 -13.90 29.11
CA ASP A 178 -0.60 -13.86 30.57
C ASP A 178 -1.06 -12.54 31.22
N GLY A 179 -1.55 -11.59 30.42
CA GLY A 179 -1.99 -10.28 30.87
C GLY A 179 -0.87 -9.23 30.98
N ALA A 180 0.40 -9.58 30.75
CA ALA A 180 1.52 -8.64 30.84
C ALA A 180 1.53 -7.66 29.66
N ILE A 181 1.77 -6.38 29.96
CA ILE A 181 1.87 -5.33 28.95
C ILE A 181 3.29 -5.37 28.36
N TRP A 182 3.41 -5.47 27.04
CA TRP A 182 4.68 -5.30 26.34
C TRP A 182 4.70 -3.98 25.57
N ASN A 183 5.88 -3.39 25.47
CA ASN A 183 6.13 -2.17 24.71
C ASN A 183 7.38 -2.34 23.88
N LYS A 184 7.27 -2.25 22.54
CA LYS A 184 8.39 -2.25 21.60
C LYS A 184 8.42 -0.91 20.91
N VAL A 185 9.55 -0.20 21.06
CA VAL A 185 9.79 1.03 20.32
C VAL A 185 10.74 0.72 19.18
N VAL A 186 10.28 0.90 17.95
CA VAL A 186 11.10 0.85 16.74
C VAL A 186 11.44 2.27 16.35
N LYS A 187 12.71 2.53 16.07
CA LYS A 187 13.20 3.81 15.55
C LYS A 187 14.00 3.53 14.29
N TRP A 188 13.87 4.38 13.28
CA TRP A 188 14.67 4.34 12.07
C TRP A 188 15.04 5.75 11.64
N PHE A 189 16.16 5.87 10.93
CA PHE A 189 16.58 7.13 10.31
C PHE A 189 16.36 7.01 8.81
N GLY A 190 15.50 7.83 8.23
CA GLY A 190 15.14 7.73 6.82
C GLY A 190 13.82 8.40 6.49
N TYR A 191 12.93 7.63 5.87
CA TYR A 191 11.67 8.07 5.27
C TYR A 191 10.54 7.12 5.62
N ASN A 192 9.31 7.51 5.27
CA ASN A 192 8.15 6.63 5.27
C ASN A 192 7.58 6.57 3.85
N ILE A 193 7.22 5.36 3.42
CA ILE A 193 6.40 5.13 2.24
C ILE A 193 4.99 4.83 2.73
N HIS A 194 4.02 5.63 2.31
CA HIS A 194 2.60 5.41 2.61
C HIS A 194 1.95 4.83 1.37
N LEU A 195 1.14 3.78 1.54
CA LEU A 195 0.50 3.08 0.43
C LEU A 195 -1.00 2.97 0.68
N ILE A 196 -1.78 3.24 -0.37
CA ILE A 196 -3.13 2.69 -0.53
C ILE A 196 -3.04 1.59 -1.57
N VAL A 197 -3.54 0.41 -1.24
CA VAL A 197 -3.52 -0.76 -2.13
C VAL A 197 -4.91 -1.33 -2.30
N ASP A 198 -5.16 -1.97 -3.44
CA ASP A 198 -6.28 -2.89 -3.56
C ASP A 198 -6.02 -4.12 -2.69
N ALA A 199 -6.98 -4.46 -1.83
CA ALA A 199 -6.81 -5.47 -0.82
C ALA A 199 -7.14 -6.90 -1.29
N VAL A 200 -7.63 -7.07 -2.53
CA VAL A 200 -7.94 -8.38 -3.14
C VAL A 200 -6.79 -8.84 -4.04
N TYR A 201 -6.40 -7.98 -4.98
CA TYR A 201 -5.36 -8.19 -5.97
C TYR A 201 -3.97 -7.79 -5.45
N GLU A 202 -3.91 -7.06 -4.33
CA GLU A 202 -2.66 -6.68 -3.66
C GLU A 202 -1.74 -5.86 -4.58
N LEU A 203 -2.33 -4.89 -5.28
CA LEU A 203 -1.61 -3.96 -6.15
C LEU A 203 -1.75 -2.54 -5.62
N PRO A 204 -0.71 -1.69 -5.75
CA PRO A 204 -0.76 -0.31 -5.31
C PRO A 204 -1.75 0.51 -6.13
N VAL A 205 -2.48 1.40 -5.44
CA VAL A 205 -3.46 2.34 -6.01
C VAL A 205 -2.98 3.78 -5.86
N ALA A 206 -2.39 4.11 -4.71
CA ALA A 206 -1.75 5.40 -4.46
C ALA A 206 -0.56 5.24 -3.52
N TYR A 207 0.40 6.15 -3.60
CA TYR A 207 1.53 6.17 -2.68
C TYR A 207 2.05 7.58 -2.44
N SER A 208 2.72 7.78 -1.30
CA SER A 208 3.50 8.99 -1.04
C SER A 208 4.77 8.64 -0.26
N VAL A 209 5.79 9.49 -0.36
CA VAL A 209 7.04 9.32 0.40
C VAL A 209 7.28 10.57 1.23
N THR A 210 7.37 10.41 2.55
CA THR A 210 7.55 11.49 3.50
C THR A 210 8.82 11.30 4.32
N LYS A 211 9.18 12.30 5.12
CA LYS A 211 10.17 12.13 6.19
C LYS A 211 9.70 11.09 7.20
N ALA A 212 10.63 10.43 7.89
CA ALA A 212 10.32 9.39 8.85
C ALA A 212 9.56 9.92 10.08
N SER A 213 9.73 11.20 10.40
CA SER A 213 9.01 11.89 11.48
C SER A 213 7.54 12.19 11.16
N GLU A 214 7.13 12.13 9.89
CA GLU A 214 5.76 12.45 9.48
C GLU A 214 4.78 11.38 10.02
N PRO A 215 3.72 11.79 10.74
CA PRO A 215 2.69 10.86 11.21
C PRO A 215 1.92 10.19 10.06
N ASP A 216 1.71 8.88 10.17
CA ASP A 216 0.94 8.09 9.18
C ASP A 216 -0.47 8.66 8.94
N ILE A 217 -1.10 9.22 9.98
CA ILE A 217 -2.44 9.81 9.87
C ILE A 217 -2.47 11.03 8.94
N ASN A 218 -1.44 11.88 8.97
CA ASN A 218 -1.38 13.07 8.11
C ASN A 218 -1.23 12.63 6.66
N ALA A 219 -0.29 11.72 6.39
CA ALA A 219 -0.09 11.16 5.06
C ALA A 219 -1.34 10.40 4.55
N GLY A 220 -2.11 9.79 5.46
CA GLY A 220 -3.40 9.19 5.12
C GLY A 220 -4.43 10.20 4.64
N HIS A 221 -4.53 11.36 5.30
CA HIS A 221 -5.37 12.47 4.81
C HIS A 221 -4.86 13.00 3.47
N ASP A 222 -3.56 13.28 3.36
CA ASP A 222 -2.95 13.81 2.13
C ASP A 222 -3.17 12.89 0.92
N LEU A 223 -3.09 11.56 1.11
CA LEU A 223 -3.37 10.59 0.05
C LEU A 223 -4.85 10.60 -0.39
N VAL A 224 -5.78 10.77 0.54
CA VAL A 224 -7.21 10.89 0.20
C VAL A 224 -7.47 12.22 -0.50
N ASP A 225 -6.85 13.33 -0.06
CA ASP A 225 -6.91 14.64 -0.72
C ASP A 225 -6.40 14.57 -2.16
N GLU A 226 -5.27 13.90 -2.37
CA GLU A 226 -4.69 13.74 -3.70
C GLU A 226 -5.58 12.91 -4.62
N LEU A 227 -6.12 11.79 -4.11
CA LEU A 227 -7.07 10.96 -4.85
C LEU A 227 -8.34 11.73 -5.20
N GLU A 228 -8.92 12.47 -4.26
CA GLU A 228 -10.12 13.29 -4.50
C GLU A 228 -9.87 14.34 -5.58
N LYS A 229 -8.70 14.98 -5.57
CA LYS A 229 -8.36 16.05 -6.50
C LYS A 229 -8.02 15.54 -7.90
N GLU A 230 -7.21 14.49 -8.00
CA GLU A 230 -6.64 14.06 -9.28
C GLU A 230 -7.39 12.85 -9.87
N ARG A 231 -7.94 11.96 -9.05
CA ARG A 231 -8.58 10.70 -9.46
C ARG A 231 -9.83 10.36 -8.62
N PRO A 232 -10.85 11.24 -8.58
CA PRO A 232 -12.00 11.08 -7.68
C PRO A 232 -12.78 9.77 -7.90
N TRP A 233 -12.77 9.27 -9.13
CA TRP A 233 -13.40 8.00 -9.51
C TRP A 233 -12.88 6.79 -8.73
N ILE A 234 -11.66 6.84 -8.17
CA ILE A 234 -11.12 5.80 -7.26
C ILE A 234 -11.93 5.77 -5.96
N LEU A 235 -12.21 6.94 -5.37
CA LEU A 235 -12.95 7.06 -4.13
C LEU A 235 -14.44 6.73 -4.33
N GLU A 236 -15.01 7.12 -5.48
CA GLU A 236 -16.40 6.82 -5.85
C GLU A 236 -16.68 5.31 -5.97
N GLN A 237 -15.69 4.53 -6.38
CA GLN A 237 -15.82 3.07 -6.56
C GLN A 237 -15.46 2.26 -5.30
N ALA A 238 -14.76 2.88 -4.35
CA ALA A 238 -14.32 2.22 -3.13
C ALA A 238 -15.49 1.94 -2.18
N ASP A 239 -15.64 0.69 -1.74
CA ASP A 239 -16.66 0.31 -0.75
C ASP A 239 -16.13 0.40 0.69
N THR A 240 -14.84 0.08 0.89
CA THR A 240 -14.21 0.03 2.21
C THR A 240 -12.75 0.47 2.16
N LEU A 241 -12.28 1.12 3.22
CA LEU A 241 -10.86 1.38 3.43
C LEU A 241 -10.44 0.85 4.81
N ALA A 242 -9.52 -0.12 4.81
CA ALA A 242 -9.01 -0.76 6.01
C ALA A 242 -7.67 -0.15 6.44
N GLY A 243 -7.52 0.16 7.72
CA GLY A 243 -6.32 0.78 8.28
C GLY A 243 -5.96 0.22 9.64
N ASP A 244 -4.70 0.36 10.04
CA ASP A 244 -4.29 0.01 11.39
C ASP A 244 -4.74 1.06 12.42
N ARG A 245 -4.44 0.79 13.69
CA ARG A 245 -4.78 1.66 14.82
C ARG A 245 -4.12 3.06 14.77
N GLY A 246 -3.12 3.26 13.91
CA GLY A 246 -2.50 4.55 13.65
C GLY A 246 -3.42 5.53 12.91
N TYR A 247 -4.34 5.01 12.11
CA TYR A 247 -5.31 5.79 11.31
C TYR A 247 -6.63 6.08 12.03
N ASP A 248 -6.76 5.69 13.30
CA ASP A 248 -7.98 5.88 14.09
C ASP A 248 -8.19 7.35 14.46
N ASP A 249 -8.83 8.09 13.57
CA ASP A 249 -9.07 9.52 13.65
C ASP A 249 -10.51 9.84 13.23
N THR A 250 -11.23 10.62 14.04
CA THR A 250 -12.63 10.99 13.76
C THR A 250 -12.77 11.67 12.40
N LYS A 251 -11.87 12.60 12.08
CA LYS A 251 -11.97 13.37 10.82
C LYS A 251 -11.78 12.47 9.60
N LEU A 252 -10.82 11.55 9.66
CA LEU A 252 -10.63 10.59 8.57
C LEU A 252 -11.85 9.70 8.39
N MET A 253 -12.47 9.25 9.49
CA MET A 253 -13.64 8.37 9.43
C MET A 253 -14.89 9.09 8.90
N GLU A 254 -15.10 10.34 9.32
CA GLU A 254 -16.13 11.23 8.77
C GLU A 254 -15.89 11.46 7.29
N ARG A 255 -14.69 11.88 6.89
CA ARG A 255 -14.34 12.11 5.48
C ARG A 255 -14.60 10.90 4.61
N LEU A 256 -14.13 9.72 5.02
CA LEU A 256 -14.32 8.50 4.24
C LEU A 256 -15.81 8.17 4.04
N PHE A 257 -16.63 8.28 5.08
CA PHE A 257 -18.02 7.85 5.00
C PHE A 257 -18.98 8.94 4.53
N ASP A 258 -18.86 10.16 5.06
CA ASP A 258 -19.80 11.24 4.82
C ASP A 258 -19.54 11.88 3.44
N ASP A 259 -18.27 12.05 3.04
CA ASP A 259 -17.92 12.67 1.75
C ASP A 259 -17.85 11.65 0.60
N HIS A 260 -17.42 10.41 0.90
CA HIS A 260 -17.17 9.40 -0.14
C HIS A 260 -17.99 8.11 -0.01
N THR A 261 -18.83 7.95 1.03
CA THR A 261 -19.56 6.69 1.32
C THR A 261 -18.70 5.43 1.49
N ILE A 262 -17.39 5.60 1.65
CA ILE A 262 -16.42 4.55 1.93
C ILE A 262 -16.56 4.15 3.40
N LYS A 263 -16.76 2.86 3.67
CA LYS A 263 -16.89 2.39 5.05
C LYS A 263 -15.50 2.24 5.69
N PRO A 264 -15.17 3.00 6.75
CA PRO A 264 -13.88 2.87 7.41
C PRO A 264 -13.81 1.58 8.22
N VAL A 265 -12.76 0.79 8.00
CA VAL A 265 -12.47 -0.46 8.70
C VAL A 265 -11.12 -0.32 9.42
N ILE A 266 -11.10 0.58 10.40
CA ILE A 266 -9.89 1.02 11.10
C ILE A 266 -9.91 0.52 12.55
N ASP A 267 -8.85 -0.16 13.01
CA ASP A 267 -8.77 -0.62 14.41
C ASP A 267 -8.73 0.55 15.39
N ILE A 268 -9.33 0.39 16.57
CA ILE A 268 -9.59 1.51 17.48
C ILE A 268 -8.58 1.64 18.62
N ARG A 269 -8.21 2.89 18.91
CA ARG A 269 -7.44 3.27 20.09
C ARG A 269 -8.35 3.39 21.30
N ASN A 270 -8.07 2.59 22.34
CA ASN A 270 -8.61 2.88 23.66
C ASN A 270 -8.03 4.21 24.17
N MET A 271 -8.90 5.22 24.28
CA MET A 271 -8.61 6.57 24.77
C MET A 271 -9.28 6.86 26.12
N TRP A 272 -9.94 5.87 26.73
CA TRP A 272 -10.62 6.04 28.01
C TRP A 272 -9.60 6.10 29.14
N LYS A 273 -9.80 7.06 30.03
CA LYS A 273 -8.99 7.23 31.24
C LYS A 273 -9.61 6.33 32.32
N ASP A 274 -8.78 5.80 33.23
CA ASP A 274 -9.22 5.12 34.45
C ASP A 274 -9.69 3.66 34.33
N GLY A 275 -9.49 3.02 33.17
CA GLY A 275 -9.74 1.57 33.02
C GLY A 275 -11.23 1.19 33.07
N GLU A 276 -12.12 2.15 32.83
CA GLU A 276 -13.55 1.90 32.64
C GLU A 276 -13.76 0.80 31.59
N GLU A 277 -14.49 -0.26 31.96
CA GLU A 277 -14.80 -1.35 31.03
C GLU A 277 -15.89 -0.94 30.02
N THR A 278 -16.87 -0.15 30.47
CA THR A 278 -18.02 0.26 29.66
C THR A 278 -18.50 1.66 30.05
N ARG A 279 -19.12 2.38 29.10
CA ARG A 279 -19.82 3.65 29.31
C ARG A 279 -21.29 3.53 28.97
N GLN A 280 -22.12 4.32 29.65
CA GLN A 280 -23.54 4.42 29.30
C GLN A 280 -23.69 4.86 27.84
N LEU A 281 -24.63 4.24 27.12
CA LEU A 281 -24.92 4.54 25.73
C LEU A 281 -26.17 5.42 25.63
N MET A 282 -26.04 6.61 25.03
CA MET A 282 -27.13 7.60 24.92
C MET A 282 -27.83 7.86 26.28
N ASP A 283 -29.13 8.14 26.24
CA ASP A 283 -30.01 8.33 27.41
C ASP A 283 -30.47 7.01 28.06
N LYS A 284 -29.88 5.86 27.71
CA LYS A 284 -30.35 4.53 28.14
C LYS A 284 -29.59 4.04 29.37
N GLU A 285 -30.19 4.22 30.54
CA GLU A 285 -29.60 3.82 31.84
C GLU A 285 -29.23 2.33 31.93
N ASN A 286 -29.94 1.46 31.21
CA ASN A 286 -29.70 0.01 31.23
C ASN A 286 -28.88 -0.50 30.04
N VAL A 287 -28.20 0.39 29.30
CA VAL A 287 -27.37 0.03 28.14
C VAL A 287 -26.01 0.69 28.26
N THR A 288 -24.96 -0.11 28.05
CA THR A 288 -23.58 0.38 28.00
C THR A 288 -22.89 -0.12 26.76
N HIS A 289 -21.75 0.46 26.42
CA HIS A 289 -20.86 -0.06 25.39
C HIS A 289 -19.40 -0.05 25.88
N ASP A 290 -18.56 -0.91 25.31
CA ASP A 290 -17.11 -0.81 25.46
C ASP A 290 -16.49 0.09 24.37
N PHE A 291 -15.19 0.37 24.50
CA PHE A 291 -14.47 1.21 23.52
C PHE A 291 -14.35 0.56 22.14
N LYS A 292 -14.66 -0.73 21.98
CA LYS A 292 -14.66 -1.44 20.69
C LYS A 292 -16.04 -1.46 20.03
N GLY A 293 -17.07 -0.89 20.67
CA GLY A 293 -18.43 -0.85 20.13
C GLY A 293 -19.26 -2.08 20.45
N THR A 294 -18.79 -2.96 21.35
CA THR A 294 -19.63 -4.02 21.91
C THR A 294 -20.68 -3.37 22.81
N VAL A 295 -21.95 -3.65 22.55
CA VAL A 295 -23.08 -3.04 23.27
C VAL A 295 -23.70 -4.07 24.20
N TYR A 296 -23.91 -3.69 25.45
CA TYR A 296 -24.47 -4.54 26.48
C TYR A 296 -25.79 -3.96 26.98
N CYS A 297 -26.79 -4.81 27.19
CA CYS A 297 -27.99 -4.46 27.95
C CYS A 297 -27.94 -5.12 29.33
N TYR A 298 -28.52 -4.44 30.31
CA TYR A 298 -28.69 -4.92 31.67
C TYR A 298 -30.18 -5.17 31.91
N CYS A 299 -30.50 -6.34 32.46
CA CYS A 299 -31.88 -6.64 32.86
C CYS A 299 -32.31 -5.67 33.98
N PRO A 300 -33.40 -4.90 33.80
CA PRO A 300 -33.83 -3.92 34.80
C PRO A 300 -34.13 -4.52 36.18
N THR A 301 -34.52 -5.79 36.24
CA THR A 301 -34.88 -6.48 37.49
C THR A 301 -33.68 -7.14 38.17
N THR A 302 -32.81 -7.79 37.39
CA THR A 302 -31.74 -8.66 37.94
C THR A 302 -30.34 -8.09 37.78
N GLY A 303 -30.16 -7.04 36.98
CA GLY A 303 -28.85 -6.48 36.64
C GLY A 303 -27.98 -7.36 35.73
N ILE A 304 -28.47 -8.53 35.27
CA ILE A 304 -27.68 -9.43 34.42
C ILE A 304 -27.32 -8.74 33.11
N ARG A 305 -26.01 -8.55 32.89
CA ARG A 305 -25.39 -8.03 31.66
C ARG A 305 -25.46 -9.06 30.53
N ARG A 306 -25.89 -8.64 29.34
CA ARG A 306 -25.88 -9.45 28.11
C ARG A 306 -25.44 -8.60 26.93
N GLU A 307 -24.61 -9.16 26.06
CA GLU A 307 -24.25 -8.54 24.79
C GLU A 307 -25.49 -8.49 23.87
N MET A 308 -25.71 -7.33 23.25
CA MET A 308 -26.80 -7.11 22.32
C MET A 308 -26.43 -7.61 20.92
N THR A 309 -27.37 -8.25 20.24
CA THR A 309 -27.11 -8.82 18.91
C THR A 309 -27.10 -7.75 17.82
N ASN A 310 -26.20 -7.88 16.85
CA ASN A 310 -26.15 -7.00 15.69
C ASN A 310 -27.41 -7.14 14.83
N GLY A 311 -28.02 -6.01 14.50
CA GLY A 311 -29.25 -5.91 13.73
C GLY A 311 -29.07 -5.36 12.31
N GLY A 312 -27.84 -4.96 11.95
CA GLY A 312 -27.46 -4.38 10.67
C GLY A 312 -27.34 -2.86 10.70
N PHE A 313 -26.69 -2.31 9.67
CA PHE A 313 -26.61 -0.88 9.41
C PHE A 313 -27.82 -0.41 8.59
N GLU A 314 -28.53 0.60 9.07
CA GLU A 314 -29.67 1.23 8.38
C GLU A 314 -29.19 2.51 7.69
N LYS A 315 -28.83 2.42 6.40
CA LYS A 315 -28.22 3.52 5.62
C LYS A 315 -29.03 4.81 5.67
N ASP A 316 -30.34 4.75 5.43
CA ASP A 316 -31.21 5.95 5.38
C ASP A 316 -31.31 6.70 6.72
N ARG A 317 -30.92 6.06 7.83
CA ARG A 317 -30.95 6.65 9.18
C ARG A 317 -29.56 6.85 9.76
N GLU A 318 -28.52 6.40 9.07
CA GLU A 318 -27.15 6.35 9.56
C GLU A 318 -27.08 5.77 10.99
N THR A 319 -27.74 4.63 11.21
CA THR A 319 -27.77 3.99 12.53
C THR A 319 -27.39 2.52 12.49
N LEU A 320 -26.70 2.07 13.53
CA LEU A 320 -26.51 0.67 13.83
C LEU A 320 -27.68 0.17 14.68
N LYS A 321 -28.38 -0.83 14.17
CA LYS A 321 -29.45 -1.49 14.92
C LYS A 321 -28.84 -2.54 15.85
N LYS A 322 -29.18 -2.50 17.14
CA LYS A 322 -28.90 -3.57 18.10
C LYS A 322 -30.21 -4.21 18.56
N ARG A 323 -30.26 -5.54 18.59
CA ARG A 323 -31.45 -6.32 18.94
C ARG A 323 -31.35 -6.84 20.36
N CYS A 324 -32.50 -6.99 21.01
CA CYS A 324 -32.57 -7.59 22.33
C CYS A 324 -32.14 -9.07 22.27
N PRO A 325 -31.11 -9.50 23.02
CA PRO A 325 -30.62 -10.88 22.98
C PRO A 325 -31.65 -11.88 23.49
N ALA A 326 -32.50 -11.48 24.45
CA ALA A 326 -33.59 -12.32 24.96
C ALA A 326 -34.57 -12.73 23.84
N LYS A 327 -34.93 -11.80 22.97
CA LYS A 327 -35.82 -12.09 21.83
C LYS A 327 -35.10 -12.84 20.72
N GLN A 328 -33.87 -12.46 20.43
CA GLN A 328 -33.12 -13.03 19.30
C GLN A 328 -32.70 -14.48 19.54
N TYR A 329 -32.33 -14.82 20.78
CA TYR A 329 -31.85 -16.14 21.16
C TYR A 329 -32.86 -16.95 21.99
N GLY A 330 -34.05 -16.41 22.26
CA GLY A 330 -35.07 -17.09 23.07
C GLY A 330 -34.69 -17.25 24.55
N ILE A 331 -33.87 -16.34 25.09
CA ILE A 331 -33.42 -16.39 26.49
C ILE A 331 -34.49 -15.79 27.40
N THR A 332 -34.82 -16.48 28.49
CA THR A 332 -35.69 -15.94 29.54
C THR A 332 -35.04 -14.73 30.23
N CYS A 333 -35.73 -13.59 30.23
CA CYS A 333 -35.29 -12.37 30.89
C CYS A 333 -36.42 -11.82 31.78
N GLU A 334 -36.20 -11.81 33.09
CA GLU A 334 -37.23 -11.45 34.09
C GLU A 334 -37.74 -10.01 33.93
N GLY A 335 -36.86 -9.07 33.57
CA GLY A 335 -37.21 -7.67 33.33
C GLY A 335 -37.68 -7.37 31.91
N ALA A 336 -38.02 -8.38 31.09
CA ALA A 336 -38.35 -8.16 29.67
C ALA A 336 -39.60 -7.31 29.46
N ALA A 337 -40.58 -7.39 30.37
CA ALA A 337 -41.84 -6.65 30.27
C ALA A 337 -41.64 -5.14 30.37
N ASP A 338 -40.79 -4.71 31.31
CA ASP A 338 -40.54 -3.28 31.59
C ASP A 338 -39.23 -2.78 30.97
N CYS A 339 -38.55 -3.59 30.15
CA CYS A 339 -37.26 -3.20 29.58
C CYS A 339 -37.43 -2.15 28.47
N PRO A 340 -36.82 -0.96 28.61
CA PRO A 340 -36.97 0.14 27.67
C PRO A 340 -36.39 -0.18 26.28
N VAL A 341 -35.47 -1.16 26.20
CA VAL A 341 -34.83 -1.62 24.96
C VAL A 341 -35.25 -3.02 24.54
N ALA A 342 -36.40 -3.52 25.03
CA ALA A 342 -36.92 -4.84 24.67
C ALA A 342 -37.18 -5.02 23.17
N LYS A 343 -37.38 -3.94 22.40
CA LYS A 343 -37.52 -3.96 20.92
C LYS A 343 -36.18 -3.83 20.19
N GLY A 344 -35.08 -3.73 20.92
CA GLY A 344 -33.79 -3.27 20.39
C GLY A 344 -33.70 -1.74 20.41
N LEU A 345 -32.55 -1.24 19.99
CA LEU A 345 -32.27 0.19 19.86
C LEU A 345 -31.49 0.46 18.57
N ARG A 346 -31.41 1.75 18.22
CA ARG A 346 -30.64 2.26 17.08
C ARG A 346 -29.63 3.23 17.62
N ILE A 347 -28.39 3.08 17.17
CA ILE A 347 -27.25 3.88 17.60
C ILE A 347 -26.86 4.73 16.40
N PRO A 348 -27.08 6.04 16.43
CA PRO A 348 -26.56 6.96 15.43
C PRO A 348 -25.03 6.85 15.31
N LEU A 349 -24.48 6.95 14.10
CA LEU A 349 -23.02 6.92 13.91
C LEU A 349 -22.32 8.13 14.56
N ASP A 350 -23.01 9.27 14.68
CA ASP A 350 -22.50 10.50 15.31
C ASP A 350 -22.42 10.44 16.85
N GLU A 351 -22.98 9.42 17.49
CA GLU A 351 -22.79 9.16 18.93
C GLU A 351 -21.29 9.03 19.26
N ASP A 352 -20.55 8.29 18.42
CA ASP A 352 -19.08 8.25 18.42
C ASP A 352 -18.64 7.63 17.08
N ARG A 353 -18.20 8.48 16.13
CA ARG A 353 -17.79 8.08 14.78
C ARG A 353 -16.62 7.09 14.75
N ARG A 354 -15.85 7.02 15.83
CA ARG A 354 -14.76 6.04 15.94
C ARG A 354 -15.31 4.69 16.40
N VAL A 355 -16.21 4.68 17.37
CA VAL A 355 -16.75 3.44 17.94
C VAL A 355 -17.84 2.83 17.06
N PHE A 356 -18.78 3.65 16.57
CA PHE A 356 -19.93 3.20 15.79
C PHE A 356 -19.71 3.52 14.31
N THR A 357 -19.34 2.48 13.57
CA THR A 357 -19.02 2.55 12.14
C THR A 357 -20.11 1.92 11.27
N PRO A 358 -20.23 2.26 9.98
CA PRO A 358 -21.20 1.66 9.07
C PRO A 358 -21.11 0.13 8.97
N ILE A 359 -19.92 -0.43 9.20
CA ILE A 359 -19.74 -1.86 9.49
C ILE A 359 -19.56 -1.99 10.99
N ASP A 360 -20.49 -2.66 11.65
CA ASP A 360 -20.47 -2.85 13.10
C ASP A 360 -19.20 -3.61 13.53
N ARG A 361 -18.38 -3.02 14.40
CA ARG A 361 -17.08 -3.56 14.81
C ARG A 361 -17.13 -4.97 15.40
N THR A 362 -18.27 -5.36 15.98
CA THR A 362 -18.44 -6.71 16.55
C THR A 362 -19.02 -7.72 15.57
N SER A 363 -19.29 -7.31 14.32
CA SER A 363 -19.87 -8.19 13.30
C SER A 363 -18.81 -9.05 12.61
N TYR A 364 -19.24 -10.18 12.06
CA TYR A 364 -18.41 -10.99 11.16
C TYR A 364 -17.96 -10.20 9.92
N ALA A 365 -18.81 -9.30 9.41
CA ALA A 365 -18.47 -8.43 8.29
C ALA A 365 -17.27 -7.52 8.60
N TRP A 366 -17.14 -7.05 9.85
CA TRP A 366 -15.95 -6.30 10.27
C TRP A 366 -14.71 -7.19 10.27
N VAL A 367 -14.81 -8.40 10.84
CA VAL A 367 -13.68 -9.36 10.88
C VAL A 367 -13.19 -9.67 9.47
N ASP A 368 -14.10 -9.97 8.55
CA ASP A 368 -13.77 -10.31 7.16
C ASP A 368 -13.15 -9.11 6.42
N ALA A 369 -13.72 -7.92 6.58
CA ALA A 369 -13.18 -6.71 5.95
C ALA A 369 -11.81 -6.31 6.54
N TYR A 370 -11.64 -6.40 7.86
CA TYR A 370 -10.39 -6.05 8.53
C TYR A 370 -9.27 -7.05 8.22
N ALA A 371 -9.59 -8.33 8.00
CA ALA A 371 -8.60 -9.34 7.60
C ALA A 371 -7.88 -8.98 6.29
N LYS A 372 -8.59 -8.29 5.38
CA LYS A 372 -8.01 -7.80 4.11
C LYS A 372 -6.92 -6.75 4.32
N ARG A 373 -6.88 -6.04 5.46
CA ARG A 373 -5.82 -5.05 5.79
C ARG A 373 -4.42 -5.62 5.57
N THR A 374 -4.20 -6.91 5.83
CA THR A 374 -2.89 -7.56 5.67
C THR A 374 -2.35 -7.56 4.23
N SER A 375 -3.17 -7.21 3.23
CA SER A 375 -2.74 -7.02 1.84
C SER A 375 -1.61 -5.99 1.71
N VAL A 376 -1.75 -4.85 2.39
CA VAL A 376 -0.75 -3.76 2.33
C VAL A 376 0.58 -4.19 2.92
N GLU A 377 0.57 -5.03 3.96
CA GLU A 377 1.77 -5.62 4.55
C GLU A 377 2.49 -6.55 3.55
N ARG A 378 1.73 -7.28 2.72
CA ARG A 378 2.31 -8.11 1.64
C ARG A 378 2.91 -7.27 0.53
N VAL A 379 2.28 -6.17 0.14
CA VAL A 379 2.86 -5.21 -0.83
C VAL A 379 4.13 -4.56 -0.27
N ASN A 380 4.09 -4.15 1.00
CA ASN A 380 5.24 -3.65 1.75
C ASN A 380 6.39 -4.67 1.79
N SER A 381 6.10 -5.95 1.97
CA SER A 381 7.10 -7.03 1.93
C SER A 381 7.71 -7.22 0.53
N ARG A 382 6.93 -7.06 -0.54
CA ARG A 382 7.45 -7.09 -1.92
C ARG A 382 8.41 -5.93 -2.17
N LEU A 383 8.12 -4.73 -1.66
CA LEU A 383 9.04 -3.59 -1.72
C LEU A 383 10.38 -3.92 -1.03
N ASP A 384 10.33 -4.47 0.18
CA ASP A 384 11.53 -4.85 0.93
C ASP A 384 12.41 -5.85 0.19
N VAL A 385 11.80 -6.99 -0.19
CA VAL A 385 12.51 -8.16 -0.67
C VAL A 385 12.75 -8.06 -2.18
N SER A 386 11.69 -8.02 -2.98
CA SER A 386 11.79 -8.07 -4.45
C SER A 386 12.27 -6.77 -5.09
N PHE A 387 12.05 -5.61 -4.45
CA PHE A 387 12.52 -4.31 -4.97
C PHE A 387 13.73 -3.75 -4.21
N GLY A 388 14.28 -4.54 -3.28
CA GLY A 388 15.53 -4.26 -2.59
C GLY A 388 15.51 -3.02 -1.72
N PHE A 389 14.38 -2.70 -1.08
CA PHE A 389 14.29 -1.58 -0.13
C PHE A 389 14.94 -1.89 1.23
N GLU A 390 15.26 -3.15 1.53
CA GLU A 390 16.12 -3.50 2.67
C GLU A 390 17.61 -3.28 2.38
N GLN A 391 18.02 -3.43 1.12
CA GLN A 391 19.42 -3.39 0.69
C GLN A 391 19.60 -2.40 -0.47
N HIS A 392 19.60 -1.11 -0.15
CA HIS A 392 19.77 -0.04 -1.12
C HIS A 392 20.83 0.99 -0.69
N THR A 393 21.25 1.82 -1.64
CA THR A 393 22.22 2.91 -1.41
C THR A 393 21.61 4.31 -1.59
N THR A 394 20.29 4.42 -1.49
CA THR A 394 19.52 5.65 -1.76
C THR A 394 19.63 6.65 -0.61
N ARG A 395 19.78 7.93 -0.97
CA ARG A 395 19.84 9.09 -0.06
C ARG A 395 19.12 10.28 -0.68
N GLY A 396 18.35 10.99 0.12
CA GLY A 396 17.54 12.14 -0.30
C GLY A 396 16.12 11.73 -0.64
N LEU A 397 15.16 12.57 -0.23
CA LEU A 397 13.72 12.26 -0.28
C LEU A 397 13.28 12.03 -1.73
N LYS A 398 13.65 12.95 -2.62
CA LYS A 398 13.35 12.87 -4.05
C LYS A 398 13.86 11.59 -4.72
N LYS A 399 15.04 11.11 -4.31
CA LYS A 399 15.58 9.86 -4.86
C LYS A 399 14.83 8.65 -4.33
N MET A 400 14.34 8.72 -3.09
CA MET A 400 13.50 7.68 -2.53
C MET A 400 12.13 7.67 -3.23
N GLY A 401 11.49 8.83 -3.42
CA GLY A 401 10.27 8.99 -4.21
C GLY A 401 10.36 8.34 -5.58
N ASN A 402 11.35 8.73 -6.40
CA ASN A 402 11.56 8.11 -7.71
C ASN A 402 11.82 6.60 -7.66
N LYS A 403 12.57 6.10 -6.66
CA LYS A 403 12.80 4.64 -6.52
C LYS A 403 11.50 3.92 -6.19
N THR A 404 10.68 4.49 -5.31
CA THR A 404 9.34 3.97 -4.94
C THR A 404 8.42 3.96 -6.15
N GLY A 405 8.24 5.09 -6.83
CA GLY A 405 7.40 5.18 -8.02
C GLY A 405 7.81 4.20 -9.11
N LEU A 406 9.11 4.06 -9.37
CA LEU A 406 9.60 3.08 -10.36
C LEU A 406 9.32 1.63 -9.94
N ALA A 407 9.54 1.28 -8.67
CA ALA A 407 9.29 -0.07 -8.16
C ALA A 407 7.80 -0.43 -8.25
N LEU A 408 6.92 0.48 -7.82
CA LEU A 408 5.48 0.29 -7.87
C LEU A 408 4.97 0.27 -9.32
N GLY A 409 5.48 1.16 -10.19
CA GLY A 409 5.16 1.16 -11.62
C GLY A 409 5.58 -0.14 -12.30
N ILE A 410 6.75 -0.70 -11.99
CA ILE A 410 7.18 -2.00 -12.51
C ILE A 410 6.26 -3.13 -12.01
N MET A 411 5.87 -3.10 -10.72
CA MET A 411 4.91 -4.06 -10.17
C MET A 411 3.59 -4.04 -10.94
N LEU A 412 3.06 -2.84 -11.21
CA LEU A 412 1.81 -2.67 -11.96
C LEU A 412 1.96 -3.02 -13.44
N ALA A 413 3.08 -2.71 -14.08
CA ALA A 413 3.34 -3.07 -15.49
C ALA A 413 3.39 -4.59 -15.68
N ILE A 414 4.01 -5.33 -14.75
CA ILE A 414 3.99 -6.80 -14.75
C ILE A 414 2.55 -7.31 -14.59
N ALA A 415 1.81 -6.77 -13.62
CA ALA A 415 0.42 -7.17 -13.38
C ALA A 415 -0.47 -6.92 -14.60
N LEU A 416 -0.39 -5.72 -15.18
CA LEU A 416 -1.13 -5.32 -16.37
C LEU A 416 -0.78 -6.20 -17.57
N GLY A 417 0.50 -6.49 -17.79
CA GLY A 417 0.95 -7.37 -18.86
C GLY A 417 0.40 -8.79 -18.71
N ARG A 418 0.44 -9.35 -17.50
CA ARG A 418 -0.17 -10.66 -17.21
C ARG A 418 -1.68 -10.67 -17.49
N VAL A 419 -2.40 -9.61 -17.12
CA VAL A 419 -3.84 -9.48 -17.42
C VAL A 419 -4.08 -9.43 -18.93
N LYS A 420 -3.36 -8.58 -19.66
CA LYS A 420 -3.50 -8.42 -21.13
C LYS A 420 -3.13 -9.68 -21.90
N GLU A 421 -2.24 -10.51 -21.36
CA GLU A 421 -1.84 -11.80 -21.96
C GLU A 421 -2.70 -12.98 -21.50
N GLY A 422 -3.82 -12.73 -20.80
CA GLY A 422 -4.75 -13.77 -20.39
C GLY A 422 -4.26 -14.65 -19.25
N GLN A 423 -3.35 -14.15 -18.41
CA GLN A 423 -2.79 -14.82 -17.22
C GLN A 423 -3.07 -14.03 -15.92
N PRO A 424 -4.33 -13.59 -15.64
CA PRO A 424 -4.64 -12.76 -14.48
C PRO A 424 -4.30 -13.43 -13.14
N GLU A 425 -4.29 -14.76 -13.07
CA GLU A 425 -3.89 -15.52 -11.89
C GLU A 425 -2.42 -15.30 -11.48
N LYS A 426 -1.57 -14.88 -12.44
CA LYS A 426 -0.16 -14.57 -12.22
C LYS A 426 0.14 -13.10 -11.99
N MET A 427 -0.87 -12.23 -11.87
CA MET A 427 -0.65 -10.77 -11.75
C MET A 427 0.20 -10.38 -10.53
N ARG A 428 0.21 -11.21 -9.48
CA ARG A 428 1.00 -11.01 -8.25
C ARG A 428 2.39 -11.65 -8.31
N SER A 429 2.69 -12.41 -9.36
CA SER A 429 3.93 -13.18 -9.46
C SER A 429 5.10 -12.27 -9.83
N LEU A 430 5.91 -11.94 -8.82
CA LEU A 430 7.15 -11.20 -8.99
C LEU A 430 8.37 -12.11 -9.10
N VAL A 431 8.19 -13.41 -8.89
CA VAL A 431 9.22 -14.45 -9.07
C VAL A 431 8.79 -15.41 -10.17
N SER A 432 9.77 -16.07 -10.77
CA SER A 432 9.57 -17.12 -11.77
C SER A 432 9.19 -18.45 -11.14
#